data_AF-A0A8B9JQM2-F1
#
_entry.id   AF-A0A8B9JQM2-F1
#
_cell.length_a   1.000
_cell.length_b   1.000
_cell.length_c   1.000
_cell.angle_alpha   90.00
_cell.angle_beta   90.00
_cell.angle_gamma   90.00
#
_symmetry.space_group_name_H-M   'P 1'
#
loop_
_entity.id
_entity.type
_entity.pdbx_description
1 polymer ?
#
loop_
_entity_poly.entity_id
_entity_poly.type
_entity_poly.pdbx_seq_one_letter_code
_entity_poly.pdbx_strand_id
1 'polypeptide(L)'
;CFQFKNEIIQTDTLIDVIKNNLNPVWEPFKVSLISLCSCDEDRKLRCLVWDYDSRGKHDFIGEFYATFKEMQKASGGNKVTWDCVNPKYKLKKKNYKNSGLVILTDLKLHRLYSFLDYIMGGCQIHFTVAIDFTASNGDPRNSCSLHYINPGHNRCM
;
A
#
# COMPACT_ATOMS: atom_id res chain seq x y z
N CYS A 1 -1.28 -18.19 -8.25
CA CYS A 1 -0.28 -19.14 -8.76
C CYS A 1 0.34 -18.45 -9.94
N PHE A 2 1.19 -17.48 -9.65
CA PHE A 2 1.78 -16.59 -10.63
C PHE A 2 2.95 -17.32 -11.30
N GLN A 3 3.21 -17.08 -12.58
CA GLN A 3 4.29 -17.74 -13.31
C GLN A 3 5.28 -16.73 -13.87
N PHE A 4 6.14 -16.21 -13.00
CA PHE A 4 7.35 -15.47 -13.40
C PHE A 4 8.31 -15.27 -12.25
N LYS A 5 9.60 -15.51 -12.49
CA LYS A 5 10.71 -15.04 -11.64
C LYS A 5 10.48 -13.61 -11.14
N ASN A 6 10.71 -13.41 -9.85
CA ASN A 6 11.13 -12.19 -9.14
C ASN A 6 10.40 -10.85 -9.47
N GLU A 7 10.14 -10.05 -8.45
CA GLU A 7 9.15 -8.96 -8.50
C GLU A 7 9.69 -7.60 -8.94
N ILE A 8 8.79 -6.73 -9.41
CA ILE A 8 8.44 -5.43 -8.79
C ILE A 8 7.20 -4.92 -9.56
N ILE A 9 5.99 -5.00 -8.98
CA ILE A 9 4.81 -4.31 -9.56
C ILE A 9 4.88 -2.85 -9.10
N GLN A 10 5.23 -1.93 -10.01
CA GLN A 10 5.13 -0.50 -9.72
C GLN A 10 3.68 -0.01 -9.87
N THR A 11 2.89 -0.25 -8.84
CA THR A 11 1.79 0.64 -8.42
C THR A 11 1.94 0.84 -6.91
N ASP A 12 2.92 1.65 -6.52
CA ASP A 12 3.26 2.09 -5.14
C ASP A 12 3.39 1.04 -4.02
N THR A 13 3.28 -0.26 -4.31
CA THR A 13 3.36 -1.36 -3.33
C THR A 13 4.42 -2.36 -3.78
N LEU A 14 5.55 -2.39 -3.06
CA LEU A 14 6.56 -3.42 -3.22
C LEU A 14 6.07 -4.71 -2.55
N ILE A 15 6.28 -5.84 -3.21
CA ILE A 15 5.98 -7.19 -2.68
C ILE A 15 7.33 -7.88 -2.38
N ASP A 16 7.34 -8.98 -1.62
CA ASP A 16 8.55 -9.66 -1.11
C ASP A 16 9.22 -10.64 -2.10
N VAL A 17 10.55 -10.50 -2.26
CA VAL A 17 11.33 -11.23 -3.26
C VAL A 17 11.43 -12.73 -2.95
N ILE A 18 10.96 -13.58 -3.88
CA ILE A 18 11.05 -15.05 -3.78
C ILE A 18 12.24 -15.58 -4.57
N LYS A 19 13.35 -15.81 -3.87
CA LYS A 19 14.63 -16.24 -4.49
C LYS A 19 14.51 -17.59 -5.20
N ASN A 20 15.18 -17.69 -6.36
CA ASN A 20 15.40 -18.94 -7.12
C ASN A 20 14.13 -19.71 -7.51
N ASN A 21 13.04 -19.01 -7.85
CA ASN A 21 11.79 -19.65 -8.25
C ASN A 21 11.31 -19.16 -9.63
N LEU A 22 11.02 -20.11 -10.54
CA LEU A 22 10.43 -19.83 -11.86
C LEU A 22 8.90 -19.64 -11.80
N ASN A 23 8.26 -20.10 -10.72
CA ASN A 23 6.82 -20.02 -10.46
C ASN A 23 6.58 -19.49 -9.03
N PRO A 24 7.02 -18.25 -8.72
CA PRO A 24 6.81 -17.71 -7.38
C PRO A 24 5.32 -17.53 -7.10
N VAL A 25 4.95 -17.86 -5.86
CA VAL A 25 3.63 -17.58 -5.31
C VAL A 25 3.83 -16.62 -4.17
N TRP A 26 3.41 -15.38 -4.38
CA TRP A 26 3.52 -14.33 -3.37
C TRP A 26 2.50 -14.49 -2.28
N GLU A 27 2.91 -14.12 -1.07
CA GLU A 27 2.00 -14.00 0.07
C GLU A 27 0.94 -12.93 -0.21
N PRO A 28 -0.29 -13.09 0.30
CA PRO A 28 -1.33 -12.09 0.13
C PRO A 28 -0.90 -10.75 0.74
N PHE A 29 -1.03 -9.67 -0.04
CA PHE A 29 -0.79 -8.31 0.42
C PHE A 29 -2.09 -7.50 0.44
N LYS A 30 -2.07 -6.39 1.18
CA LYS A 30 -3.21 -5.46 1.30
C LYS A 30 -2.81 -4.09 0.77
N VAL A 31 -3.69 -3.50 -0.04
CA VAL A 31 -3.54 -2.15 -0.58
C VAL A 31 -4.90 -1.45 -0.53
N SER A 32 -4.91 -0.13 -0.30
CA SER A 32 -6.14 0.64 -0.34
C SER A 32 -6.58 0.87 -1.79
N LEU A 33 -7.89 0.92 -2.07
CA LEU A 33 -8.41 1.24 -3.41
C LEU A 33 -8.02 2.65 -3.87
N ILE A 34 -7.87 3.58 -2.91
CA ILE A 34 -7.43 4.95 -3.17
C ILE A 34 -6.00 4.93 -3.73
N SER A 35 -5.09 4.20 -3.09
CA SER A 35 -3.71 4.06 -3.56
C SER A 35 -3.61 3.25 -4.85
N LEU A 36 -4.38 2.16 -4.94
CA LEU A 36 -4.32 1.24 -6.07
C LEU A 36 -4.81 1.90 -7.37
N CYS A 37 -6.00 2.50 -7.36
CA CYS A 37 -6.63 3.03 -8.56
C CYS A 37 -7.36 4.38 -8.36
N SER A 38 -7.17 5.05 -7.21
CA SER A 38 -7.90 6.27 -6.83
C SER A 38 -9.42 6.06 -6.85
N CYS A 39 -9.87 4.86 -6.47
CA CYS A 39 -11.26 4.42 -6.50
C CYS A 39 -11.92 4.42 -7.90
N ASP A 40 -11.14 4.55 -8.98
CA ASP A 40 -11.61 4.35 -10.34
C ASP A 40 -11.34 2.91 -10.78
N GLU A 41 -12.39 2.10 -10.89
CA GLU A 41 -12.26 0.68 -11.19
C GLU A 41 -11.82 0.39 -12.64
N ASP A 42 -12.07 1.32 -13.56
CA ASP A 42 -11.73 1.21 -14.99
C ASP A 42 -10.33 1.79 -15.29
N ARG A 43 -9.68 2.43 -14.30
CA ARG A 43 -8.32 2.94 -14.44
C ARG A 43 -7.33 1.82 -14.75
N LYS A 44 -6.56 2.01 -15.81
CA LYS A 44 -5.48 1.10 -16.20
C LYS A 44 -4.29 1.22 -15.24
N LEU A 45 -3.97 0.11 -14.60
CA LEU A 45 -2.81 -0.09 -13.75
C LEU A 45 -1.70 -0.73 -14.57
N ARG A 46 -0.51 -0.12 -14.55
CA ARG A 46 0.67 -0.67 -15.18
C ARG A 46 1.42 -1.48 -14.14
N CYS A 47 1.55 -2.77 -14.38
CA CYS A 47 2.25 -3.67 -13.49
C CYS A 47 3.57 -4.08 -14.14
N LEU A 48 4.67 -3.93 -13.41
CA LEU A 48 6.02 -4.29 -13.86
C LEU A 48 6.45 -5.62 -13.21
N VAL A 49 7.42 -6.30 -13.80
CA VAL A 49 8.02 -7.54 -13.27
C VAL A 49 9.52 -7.51 -13.52
N TRP A 50 10.33 -7.81 -12.51
CA TRP A 50 11.78 -7.59 -12.53
C TRP A 50 12.55 -8.73 -11.86
N ASP A 51 13.61 -9.23 -12.50
CA ASP A 51 14.51 -10.19 -11.86
C ASP A 51 15.42 -9.48 -10.86
N TYR A 52 15.27 -9.79 -9.58
CA TYR A 52 16.10 -9.25 -8.52
C TYR A 52 17.48 -9.90 -8.53
N ASP A 53 18.51 -9.07 -8.51
CA ASP A 53 19.92 -9.46 -8.41
C ASP A 53 20.56 -8.71 -7.24
N SER A 54 21.10 -9.47 -6.29
CA SER A 54 21.76 -8.94 -5.09
C SER A 54 23.04 -8.13 -5.36
N ARG A 55 23.66 -8.26 -6.55
CA ARG A 55 24.97 -7.68 -6.85
C ARG A 55 24.97 -6.76 -8.07
N GLY A 56 23.80 -6.43 -8.61
CA GLY A 56 23.74 -5.75 -9.89
C GLY A 56 22.41 -5.08 -10.20
N LYS A 57 22.26 -4.73 -11.48
CA LYS A 57 21.04 -4.11 -12.02
C LYS A 57 19.97 -5.18 -12.16
N HIS A 58 18.78 -4.90 -11.64
CA HIS A 58 17.63 -5.77 -11.81
C HIS A 58 17.22 -5.86 -13.29
N ASP A 59 16.98 -7.08 -13.76
CA ASP A 59 16.65 -7.34 -15.15
C ASP A 59 15.15 -7.22 -15.38
N PHE A 60 14.75 -6.33 -16.28
CA PHE A 60 13.33 -6.16 -16.60
C PHE A 60 12.79 -7.40 -17.33
N ILE A 61 11.80 -8.08 -16.74
CA ILE A 61 11.19 -9.28 -17.30
C ILE A 61 10.07 -8.90 -18.27
N GLY A 62 9.20 -7.98 -17.86
CA GLY A 62 8.09 -7.51 -18.67
C GLY A 62 7.07 -6.71 -17.87
N GLU A 63 6.00 -6.32 -18.56
CA GLU A 63 4.89 -5.55 -18.00
C GLU A 63 3.56 -6.11 -18.48
N PHE A 64 2.52 -5.83 -17.71
CA PHE A 64 1.14 -6.04 -18.10
C PHE A 64 0.28 -4.87 -17.61
N TYR A 65 -0.91 -4.76 -18.19
CA TYR A 65 -1.91 -3.79 -17.79
C TYR A 65 -3.13 -4.53 -17.26
N ALA A 66 -3.68 -4.03 -16.16
CA ALA A 66 -4.89 -4.57 -15.55
C ALA A 66 -5.76 -3.43 -15.04
N THR A 67 -7.05 -3.68 -14.88
CA THR A 67 -7.95 -2.77 -14.15
C THR A 67 -8.47 -3.45 -12.90
N PHE A 68 -8.89 -2.66 -11.91
CA PHE A 68 -9.47 -3.25 -10.70
C PHE A 68 -10.75 -4.04 -11.02
N LYS A 69 -11.53 -3.56 -11.99
CA LYS A 69 -12.71 -4.26 -12.54
C LYS A 69 -12.38 -5.62 -13.16
N GLU A 70 -11.23 -5.76 -13.81
CA GLU A 70 -10.75 -7.07 -14.28
C GLU A 70 -10.34 -7.96 -13.10
N MET A 71 -9.61 -7.41 -12.12
CA MET A 71 -9.17 -8.14 -10.93
C MET A 71 -10.35 -8.70 -10.12
N GLN A 72 -11.46 -7.96 -10.02
CA GLN A 72 -12.68 -8.39 -9.33
C GLN A 72 -13.25 -9.72 -9.87
N LYS A 73 -12.96 -10.07 -11.13
CA LYS A 73 -13.37 -11.35 -11.72
C LYS A 73 -12.66 -12.55 -11.10
N ALA A 74 -11.60 -12.35 -10.32
CA ALA A 74 -10.93 -13.41 -9.54
C ALA A 74 -11.73 -13.83 -8.28
N SER A 75 -12.86 -13.18 -7.99
CA SER A 75 -13.71 -13.56 -6.86
C SER A 75 -14.41 -14.91 -7.10
N GLY A 76 -14.70 -15.63 -6.01
CA GLY A 76 -15.47 -16.88 -6.05
C GLY A 76 -14.70 -18.10 -6.60
N GLY A 77 -13.37 -18.11 -6.50
CA GLY A 77 -12.53 -19.23 -6.96
C GLY A 77 -12.10 -19.14 -8.43
N ASN A 78 -12.54 -18.11 -9.15
CA ASN A 78 -12.06 -17.80 -10.48
C ASN A 78 -10.64 -17.24 -10.45
N LYS A 79 -9.89 -17.40 -11.53
CA LYS A 79 -8.54 -16.83 -11.68
C LYS A 79 -8.54 -15.87 -12.85
N VAL A 80 -7.80 -14.77 -12.71
CA VAL A 80 -7.58 -13.82 -13.80
C VAL A 80 -6.12 -13.88 -14.21
N THR A 81 -5.88 -13.92 -15.51
CA THR A 81 -4.53 -14.13 -16.08
C THR A 81 -4.20 -13.02 -17.07
N TRP A 82 -2.97 -12.52 -17.02
CA TRP A 82 -2.42 -11.57 -17.97
C TRP A 82 -1.09 -12.07 -18.54
N ASP A 83 -0.89 -11.81 -19.83
CA ASP A 83 0.42 -11.97 -20.46
C ASP A 83 1.36 -10.86 -19.96
N CYS A 84 2.50 -11.23 -19.39
CA CYS A 84 3.55 -10.24 -19.11
C CYS A 84 4.53 -10.19 -20.27
N VAL A 85 4.65 -8.99 -20.83
CA VAL A 85 5.26 -8.73 -22.11
C VAL A 85 6.44 -7.79 -21.92
N ASN A 86 7.58 -8.16 -22.47
CA ASN A 86 8.75 -7.29 -22.55
C ASN A 86 8.70 -6.52 -23.88
N PRO A 87 8.49 -5.19 -23.87
CA PRO A 87 8.40 -4.41 -25.11
C PRO A 87 9.68 -4.51 -25.95
N LYS A 88 10.85 -4.63 -25.30
CA LYS A 88 12.14 -4.77 -26.00
C LYS A 88 12.24 -6.09 -26.74
N TYR A 89 11.77 -7.19 -26.14
CA TYR A 89 11.78 -8.49 -26.81
C TYR A 89 10.70 -8.61 -27.88
N LYS A 90 9.52 -8.00 -27.66
CA LYS A 90 8.46 -7.94 -28.67
C LYS A 90 8.92 -7.27 -29.97
N LEU A 91 9.77 -6.25 -29.87
CA LEU A 91 10.34 -5.57 -31.04
C LEU A 91 11.52 -6.33 -31.68
N LYS A 92 12.33 -7.03 -30.88
CA LYS A 92 13.60 -7.64 -31.35
C LYS A 92 13.49 -9.12 -31.77
N LYS A 93 12.58 -9.89 -31.18
CA LYS A 93 12.51 -11.35 -31.32
C LYS A 93 11.28 -11.73 -32.14
N LYS A 94 11.50 -12.29 -33.33
CA LYS A 94 10.45 -12.63 -34.32
C LYS A 94 9.38 -13.63 -33.81
N ASN A 95 9.75 -14.52 -32.89
CA ASN A 95 8.85 -15.56 -32.33
C ASN A 95 8.52 -15.32 -30.84
N TYR A 96 8.68 -14.10 -30.34
CA TYR A 96 8.36 -13.78 -28.95
C TYR A 96 6.85 -13.63 -28.74
N LYS A 97 6.30 -14.40 -27.80
CA LYS A 97 4.88 -14.32 -27.42
C LYS A 97 4.69 -13.47 -26.17
N ASN A 98 5.26 -13.92 -25.06
CA ASN A 98 5.28 -13.24 -23.77
C ASN A 98 6.54 -13.71 -23.02
N SER A 99 6.80 -13.15 -21.85
CA SER A 99 7.85 -13.64 -20.98
C SER A 99 7.34 -14.78 -20.07
N GLY A 100 6.03 -15.11 -20.10
CA GLY A 100 5.27 -15.97 -19.16
C GLY A 100 3.85 -15.42 -18.82
N LEU A 101 3.23 -15.91 -17.74
CA LEU A 101 1.87 -15.51 -17.30
C LEU A 101 1.79 -14.99 -15.84
N VAL A 102 1.02 -13.91 -15.62
CA VAL A 102 0.69 -13.39 -14.28
C VAL A 102 -0.74 -13.78 -13.93
N ILE A 103 -0.94 -14.45 -12.79
CA ILE A 103 -2.24 -15.04 -12.42
C ILE A 103 -2.68 -14.59 -11.03
N LEU A 104 -3.72 -13.75 -10.97
CA LEU A 104 -4.40 -13.40 -9.73
C LEU A 104 -5.31 -14.55 -9.29
N THR A 105 -5.03 -15.12 -8.11
CA THR A 105 -5.74 -16.28 -7.59
C THR A 105 -6.83 -16.01 -6.57
N ASP A 106 -6.72 -14.92 -5.82
CA ASP A 106 -7.72 -14.52 -4.84
C ASP A 106 -7.71 -12.99 -4.75
N LEU A 107 -8.89 -12.41 -4.52
CA LEU A 107 -9.05 -10.98 -4.27
C LEU A 107 -10.14 -10.81 -3.22
N LYS A 108 -9.78 -10.16 -2.10
CA LYS A 108 -10.71 -9.88 -1.01
C LYS A 108 -10.83 -8.39 -0.77
N LEU A 109 -12.05 -7.89 -0.88
CA LEU A 109 -12.41 -6.51 -0.54
C LEU A 109 -12.73 -6.44 0.95
N HIS A 110 -11.92 -5.67 1.68
CA HIS A 110 -12.17 -5.37 3.09
C HIS A 110 -12.62 -3.93 3.21
N ARG A 111 -13.83 -3.71 3.74
CA ARG A 111 -14.26 -2.37 4.13
C ARG A 111 -13.51 -1.96 5.39
N LEU A 112 -12.72 -0.89 5.28
CA LEU A 112 -12.10 -0.23 6.42
C LEU A 112 -12.96 0.96 6.81
N TYR A 113 -13.31 1.06 8.08
CA TYR A 113 -14.05 2.20 8.62
C TYR A 113 -13.07 3.33 8.92
N SER A 114 -13.39 4.52 8.43
CA SER A 114 -12.66 5.74 8.75
C SER A 114 -12.93 6.16 10.20
N PHE A 115 -12.08 7.04 10.73
CA PHE A 115 -12.30 7.65 12.05
C PHE A 115 -13.70 8.28 12.17
N LEU A 116 -14.15 8.99 11.13
CA LEU A 116 -15.49 9.59 11.12
C LEU A 116 -16.61 8.55 11.10
N ASP A 117 -16.42 7.40 10.44
CA ASP A 117 -17.41 6.32 10.48
C ASP A 117 -17.63 5.80 11.90
N TYR A 118 -16.58 5.73 12.73
CA TYR A 118 -16.71 5.37 14.13
C TYR A 118 -17.50 6.43 14.92
N ILE A 119 -17.21 7.72 14.73
CA ILE A 119 -17.94 8.82 15.39
C ILE A 119 -19.42 8.81 14.98
N MET A 120 -19.70 8.75 13.67
CA MET A 120 -21.06 8.69 13.14
C MET A 120 -21.81 7.43 13.60
N GLY A 121 -21.09 6.33 13.83
CA GLY A 121 -21.60 5.09 14.41
C GLY A 121 -21.85 5.14 15.93
N GLY A 122 -21.64 6.29 16.58
CA GLY A 122 -21.90 6.49 18.01
C GLY A 122 -20.70 6.26 18.93
N CYS A 123 -19.48 6.07 18.38
CA CYS A 123 -18.27 6.04 19.19
C CYS A 123 -18.02 7.42 19.81
N GLN A 124 -17.96 7.47 21.14
CA GLN A 124 -17.68 8.70 21.90
C GLN A 124 -16.21 8.77 22.28
N ILE A 125 -15.61 9.95 22.15
CA ILE A 125 -14.22 10.22 22.54
C ILE A 125 -14.24 10.99 23.86
N HIS A 126 -13.86 10.33 24.95
CA HIS A 126 -13.74 10.97 26.26
C HIS A 126 -12.34 11.54 26.43
N PHE A 127 -12.25 12.86 26.54
CA PHE A 127 -11.00 13.54 26.86
C PHE A 127 -10.89 13.71 28.38
N THR A 128 -9.80 13.21 28.97
CA THR A 128 -9.50 13.37 30.40
C THR A 128 -8.12 13.97 30.55
N VAL A 129 -8.01 15.00 31.40
CA VAL A 129 -6.73 15.61 31.76
C VAL A 129 -6.54 15.44 33.26
N ALA A 130 -5.35 15.00 33.65
CA ALA A 130 -4.89 15.02 35.03
C ALA A 130 -3.76 16.04 35.14
N ILE A 131 -3.90 16.98 36.07
CA ILE A 131 -2.90 18.02 36.34
C ILE A 131 -2.20 17.66 37.64
N ASP A 132 -0.87 17.60 37.59
CA ASP A 132 -0.04 17.36 38.76
C ASP A 132 0.11 18.65 39.59
N PHE A 133 -0.48 18.66 40.79
CA PHE A 133 -0.36 19.76 41.76
C PHE A 133 0.65 19.47 42.89
N THR A 134 1.63 18.59 42.65
CA THR A 134 2.72 18.36 43.62
C THR A 134 3.60 19.61 43.79
N ALA A 135 4.16 19.77 45.00
CA ALA A 135 4.95 20.94 45.39
C ALA A 135 6.25 21.14 44.57
N SER A 136 6.75 20.09 43.92
CA SER A 136 7.92 20.17 43.02
C SER A 136 7.71 21.08 41.81
N ASN A 137 6.45 21.37 41.44
CA ASN A 137 6.13 22.29 40.34
C ASN A 137 6.37 23.77 40.69
N GLY A 138 6.69 24.09 41.95
CA GLY A 138 6.95 25.44 42.43
C GLY A 138 5.68 26.28 42.64
N ASP A 139 5.84 27.44 43.29
CA ASP A 139 4.76 28.39 43.55
C ASP A 139 4.28 29.04 42.23
N PRO A 140 3.00 28.92 41.83
CA PRO A 140 2.46 29.49 40.59
C PRO A 140 2.63 31.01 40.42
N ARG A 141 2.98 31.74 41.48
CA ARG A 141 3.29 33.18 41.44
C ARG A 141 4.72 33.46 40.97
N ASN A 142 5.59 32.46 41.01
CA ASN A 142 6.97 32.57 40.56
C ASN A 142 7.05 32.29 39.06
N SER A 143 7.70 33.18 38.30
CA SER A 143 7.95 33.01 36.87
C SER A 143 8.67 31.72 36.48
N CYS A 144 9.35 31.06 37.42
CA CYS A 144 10.04 29.79 37.22
C CYS A 144 9.18 28.55 37.52
N SER A 145 7.94 28.71 38.00
CA SER A 145 7.04 27.58 38.26
C SER A 145 6.51 26.97 36.96
N LEU A 146 6.33 25.65 36.95
CA LEU A 146 5.67 24.95 35.84
C LEU A 146 4.18 25.29 35.72
N HIS A 147 3.59 25.84 36.78
CA HIS A 147 2.21 26.33 36.83
C HIS A 147 2.12 27.86 36.70
N TYR A 148 3.21 28.55 36.35
CA TYR A 148 3.19 30.01 36.20
C TYR A 148 2.29 30.46 35.05
N ILE A 149 1.31 31.31 35.34
CA ILE A 149 0.41 31.88 34.34
C ILE A 149 1.01 33.21 33.86
N ASN A 150 1.62 33.19 32.67
CA ASN A 150 2.26 34.39 32.10
C ASN A 150 1.22 35.44 31.67
N PRO A 151 1.18 36.63 32.29
CA PRO A 151 0.20 37.68 31.94
C PRO A 151 0.39 38.28 30.54
N GLY A 152 1.54 38.06 29.89
CA GLY A 152 1.83 38.61 28.56
C GLY A 152 1.41 37.75 27.36
N HIS A 153 0.99 36.49 27.56
CA HIS A 153 0.76 35.53 26.47
C HIS A 153 -0.72 35.34 26.08
N ASN A 154 -1.67 35.96 26.79
CA ASN A 154 -3.11 35.83 26.52
C ASN A 154 -3.64 36.89 25.54
N ARG A 155 -3.03 37.03 24.35
CA ARG A 155 -3.60 37.80 23.23
C ARG A 155 -3.64 36.96 21.95
N CYS A 156 -4.52 35.96 21.93
CA CYS A 156 -5.12 35.39 20.72
C CYS A 156 -6.53 34.90 21.10
N MET A 157 -7.53 35.75 20.88
CA MET A 157 -8.89 35.34 20.51
C MET A 157 -9.04 35.64 19.02
#